data_AF-Q3YIZ4-F1
#
_entry.id   AF-Q3YIZ4-F1
#
_cell.length_a   1.000
_cell.length_b   1.000
_cell.length_c   1.000
_cell.angle_alpha   90.00
_cell.angle_beta   90.00
_cell.angle_gamma   90.00
#
_symmetry.space_group_name_H-M   'P 1'
#
loop_
_entity.id
_entity.type
_entity.pdbx_description
1 polymer ?
#
loop_
_entity_poly.entity_id
_entity_poly.type
_entity_poly.pdbx_seq_one_letter_code
_entity_poly.pdbx_strand_id
1 'polypeptide(L)'
;TNSPFINTTPHHAYFIPFATQDKLAPLEREQSSLFTLLNGEWQFNYFTSVMDLPEDFLSQPFEHRIPVPSNWQTQGFDQHQYTNINYLFPFEPPYVPHDNPCGVYQRTFHYEPK
;
A
#
# COMPACT_ATOMS: atom_id res chain seq x y z
N THR A 1 -2.16 18.31 -20.47
CA THR A 1 -1.89 18.70 -19.08
C THR A 1 -1.02 17.61 -18.47
N ASN A 2 0.19 17.95 -18.00
CA ASN A 2 1.12 16.97 -17.42
C ASN A 2 0.61 16.52 -16.05
N SER A 3 -0.27 15.53 -16.02
CA SER A 3 -0.67 14.87 -14.78
C SER A 3 0.53 14.06 -14.26
N PRO A 4 0.95 14.22 -12.99
CA PRO A 4 1.99 13.38 -12.40
C PRO A 4 1.51 11.94 -12.15
N PHE A 5 0.22 11.68 -12.34
CA PHE A 5 -0.41 10.39 -12.12
C PHE A 5 -0.82 9.74 -13.44
N ILE A 6 -0.53 8.44 -13.56
CA ILE A 6 -0.88 7.61 -14.71
C ILE A 6 -2.02 6.68 -14.31
N ASN A 7 -3.08 6.60 -15.13
CA ASN A 7 -4.25 5.71 -14.97
C ASN A 7 -5.05 5.87 -13.65
N THR A 8 -4.97 7.02 -12.99
CA THR A 8 -5.77 7.33 -11.79
C THR A 8 -7.10 7.98 -12.16
N THR A 9 -8.16 7.68 -11.40
CA THR A 9 -9.46 8.35 -11.56
C THR A 9 -9.43 9.82 -11.12
N PRO A 10 -10.30 10.70 -11.64
CA PRO A 10 -10.40 12.08 -11.17
C PRO A 10 -10.70 12.21 -9.68
N HIS A 11 -10.22 13.30 -9.07
CA HIS A 11 -10.56 13.66 -7.70
C HIS A 11 -12.08 13.90 -7.57
N HIS A 12 -12.66 13.39 -6.49
CA HIS A 12 -14.06 13.58 -6.14
C HIS A 12 -14.22 13.57 -4.62
N ALA A 13 -15.35 14.05 -4.11
CA ALA A 13 -15.67 13.97 -2.69
C ALA A 13 -15.75 12.51 -2.24
N TYR A 14 -15.32 12.22 -1.02
CA TYR A 14 -15.36 10.86 -0.47
C TYR A 14 -16.82 10.35 -0.36
N PHE A 15 -17.07 9.15 -0.89
CA PHE A 15 -18.28 8.39 -0.63
C PHE A 15 -18.00 6.89 -0.78
N ILE A 16 -18.84 6.06 -0.14
CA ILE A 16 -18.94 4.63 -0.42
C ILE A 16 -20.39 4.39 -0.82
N PRO A 17 -20.64 3.77 -1.98
CA PRO A 17 -22.01 3.58 -2.46
C PRO A 17 -22.74 2.57 -1.56
N PHE A 18 -24.03 2.81 -1.32
CA PHE A 18 -24.94 1.86 -0.67
C PHE A 18 -25.98 1.44 -1.69
N ALA A 19 -26.26 0.14 -1.79
CA ALA A 19 -27.36 -0.36 -2.60
C ALA A 19 -28.71 0.02 -1.96
N THR A 20 -29.78 0.05 -2.77
CA THR A 20 -31.14 0.40 -2.29
C THR A 20 -31.63 -0.46 -1.12
N GLN A 21 -31.15 -1.70 -1.04
CA GLN A 21 -31.53 -2.67 0.00
C GLN A 21 -30.66 -2.56 1.25
N ASP A 22 -29.55 -1.82 1.20
CA ASP A 22 -28.66 -1.69 2.34
C ASP A 22 -29.31 -0.83 3.43
N LYS A 23 -29.01 -1.18 4.68
CA LYS A 23 -29.35 -0.30 5.80
C LYS A 23 -28.47 0.95 5.72
N LEU A 24 -29.11 2.12 5.62
CA LEU A 24 -28.39 3.39 5.56
C LEU A 24 -27.74 3.70 6.92
N ALA A 25 -26.43 3.49 6.99
CA ALA A 25 -25.57 3.91 8.09
C ALA A 25 -24.31 4.54 7.50
N PRO A 26 -24.32 5.84 7.14
CA PRO A 26 -23.22 6.49 6.42
C PRO A 26 -21.86 6.44 7.12
N LEU A 27 -21.86 6.28 8.45
CA LEU A 27 -20.65 6.15 9.28
C LEU A 27 -20.13 4.70 9.37
N GLU A 28 -20.93 3.72 8.95
CA GLU A 28 -20.64 2.28 9.03
C GLU A 28 -20.52 1.72 7.61
N ARG A 29 -19.50 2.20 6.88
CA ARG A 29 -19.24 1.83 5.48
C ARG A 29 -19.14 0.33 5.23
N GLU A 30 -18.75 -0.43 6.23
CA GLU A 30 -18.62 -1.89 6.21
C GLU A 30 -20.00 -2.57 6.02
N GLN A 31 -21.10 -1.85 6.26
CA GLN A 31 -22.47 -2.34 6.03
C GLN A 31 -22.92 -2.21 4.58
N SER A 32 -22.20 -1.47 3.74
CA SER A 32 -22.52 -1.41 2.32
C SER A 32 -22.31 -2.78 1.70
N SER A 33 -23.34 -3.29 1.00
CA SER A 33 -23.19 -4.50 0.22
C SER A 33 -22.18 -4.31 -0.91
N LEU A 34 -21.82 -3.08 -1.31
CA LEU A 34 -20.82 -2.78 -2.34
C LEU A 34 -19.40 -2.61 -1.78
N PHE A 35 -19.21 -2.82 -0.48
CA PHE A 35 -17.90 -2.72 0.17
C PHE A 35 -17.21 -4.10 0.26
N THR A 36 -15.89 -4.12 0.11
CA THR A 36 -15.05 -5.30 0.33
C THR A 36 -13.79 -4.88 1.08
N LEU A 37 -13.59 -5.40 2.29
CA LEU A 37 -12.43 -5.05 3.12
C LEU A 37 -11.19 -5.84 2.70
N LEU A 38 -10.12 -5.13 2.34
CA LEU A 38 -8.81 -5.73 2.03
C LEU A 38 -7.78 -5.51 3.16
N ASN A 39 -8.22 -5.14 4.36
CA ASN A 39 -7.39 -5.16 5.57
C ASN A 39 -7.19 -6.61 6.06
N GLY A 40 -6.10 -6.85 6.79
CA GLY A 40 -5.75 -8.16 7.33
C GLY A 40 -4.29 -8.52 7.06
N GLU A 41 -3.97 -9.80 7.08
CA GLU A 41 -2.61 -10.30 6.82
C GLU A 41 -2.30 -10.35 5.31
N TRP A 42 -1.19 -9.72 4.92
CA TRP A 42 -0.68 -9.72 3.55
C TRP A 42 0.68 -10.44 3.53
N GLN A 43 0.95 -11.14 2.44
CA GLN A 43 2.28 -11.67 2.17
C GLN A 43 3.24 -10.52 1.85
N PHE A 44 4.45 -10.58 2.40
CA PHE A 44 5.39 -9.48 2.36
C PHE A 44 6.83 -9.95 2.18
N ASN A 45 7.55 -9.27 1.28
CA ASN A 45 8.99 -9.39 1.10
C ASN A 45 9.63 -8.01 1.21
N TYR A 46 10.79 -7.97 1.85
CA TYR A 46 11.57 -6.75 2.06
C TYR A 46 12.89 -6.83 1.30
N PHE A 47 13.25 -5.75 0.63
CA PHE A 47 14.50 -5.59 -0.10
C PHE A 47 15.19 -4.30 0.33
N THR A 48 16.52 -4.33 0.39
CA THR A 48 17.36 -3.16 0.75
C THR A 48 17.39 -2.10 -0.35
N SER A 49 17.21 -2.51 -1.60
CA SER A 49 17.07 -1.63 -2.75
C SER A 49 16.03 -2.17 -3.73
N VAL A 50 15.39 -1.28 -4.48
CA VAL A 50 14.58 -1.65 -5.67
C VAL A 50 15.44 -2.37 -6.71
N MET A 51 16.75 -2.14 -6.74
CA MET A 51 17.68 -2.82 -7.64
C MET A 51 17.88 -4.29 -7.29
N ASP A 52 17.59 -4.68 -6.04
CA ASP A 52 17.66 -6.06 -5.58
C ASP A 52 16.39 -6.86 -5.93
N LEU A 53 15.38 -6.18 -6.49
CA LEU A 53 14.13 -6.80 -6.87
C LEU A 53 14.32 -7.68 -8.12
N PRO A 54 14.07 -8.99 -8.05
CA PRO A 54 14.18 -9.86 -9.21
C PRO A 54 13.10 -9.51 -10.24
N GLU A 55 13.37 -9.73 -11.52
CA GLU A 55 12.42 -9.43 -12.61
C GLU A 55 11.07 -10.15 -12.44
N ASP A 56 11.10 -11.34 -11.84
CA ASP A 56 9.96 -12.20 -11.58
C ASP A 56 9.41 -12.10 -10.14
N PHE A 57 9.64 -10.98 -9.44
CA PHE A 57 9.27 -10.78 -8.02
C PHE A 57 7.82 -11.14 -7.66
N LEU A 58 6.88 -11.07 -8.62
CA LEU A 58 5.48 -11.45 -8.42
C LEU A 58 5.27 -12.95 -8.19
N SER A 59 6.19 -13.77 -8.71
CA SER A 59 6.16 -15.24 -8.62
C SER A 59 7.08 -15.78 -7.53
N GLN A 60 7.89 -14.91 -6.91
CA GLN A 60 8.79 -15.29 -5.83
C GLN A 60 7.99 -15.72 -4.59
N PRO A 61 8.49 -16.70 -3.82
CA PRO A 61 7.90 -17.05 -2.55
C PRO A 61 8.01 -15.86 -1.58
N PHE A 62 6.96 -15.66 -0.79
CA PHE A 62 6.94 -14.64 0.25
C PHE A 62 7.37 -15.22 1.59
N GLU A 63 8.38 -14.62 2.21
CA GLU A 63 8.98 -15.10 3.46
C GLU A 63 8.21 -14.63 4.69
N HIS A 64 7.51 -13.49 4.59
CA HIS A 64 6.85 -12.86 5.73
C HIS A 64 5.36 -12.60 5.48
N ARG A 65 4.66 -12.35 6.59
CA ARG A 65 3.29 -11.84 6.60
C ARG A 65 3.23 -10.66 7.54
N ILE A 66 2.58 -9.58 7.11
CA ILE A 66 2.38 -8.39 7.93
C ILE A 66 0.92 -7.92 7.90
N PRO A 67 0.43 -7.33 9.01
CA PRO A 67 -0.90 -6.74 9.05
C PRO A 67 -0.96 -5.49 8.17
N VAL A 68 -2.04 -5.31 7.42
CA VAL A 68 -2.32 -4.09 6.64
C VAL A 68 -3.62 -3.48 7.15
N PRO A 69 -3.63 -2.16 7.49
CA PRO A 69 -2.53 -1.21 7.37
C PRO A 69 -1.49 -1.31 8.53
N SER A 70 -0.20 -1.21 8.20
CA SER A 70 0.89 -1.04 9.17
C SER A 70 2.09 -0.33 8.52
N ASN A 71 3.04 0.13 9.35
CA ASN A 71 4.36 0.54 8.89
C ASN A 71 5.31 -0.67 9.06
N TRP A 72 6.06 -1.05 8.02
CA TRP A 72 6.92 -2.23 8.10
C TRP A 72 8.02 -2.11 9.16
N GLN A 73 8.44 -0.89 9.53
CA GLN A 73 9.39 -0.64 10.62
C GLN A 73 8.88 -1.14 11.98
N THR A 74 7.57 -1.12 12.21
CA THR A 74 6.99 -1.68 13.45
C THR A 74 6.87 -3.20 13.41
N GLN A 75 7.09 -3.81 12.24
CA GLN A 75 7.05 -5.25 12.01
C GLN A 75 8.45 -5.88 11.96
N GLY A 76 9.50 -5.09 12.25
CA GLY A 76 10.88 -5.56 12.32
C GLY A 76 11.71 -5.38 11.04
N PHE A 77 11.18 -4.69 10.02
CA PHE A 77 11.90 -4.40 8.78
C PHE A 77 12.45 -2.98 8.78
N ASP A 78 13.72 -2.80 8.39
CA ASP A 78 14.38 -1.49 8.40
C ASP A 78 14.40 -0.84 9.80
N GLN A 79 14.92 0.38 9.88
CA GLN A 79 15.04 1.15 11.11
C GLN A 79 14.11 2.36 11.09
N HIS A 80 13.59 2.72 12.27
CA HIS A 80 12.89 4.00 12.43
C HIS A 80 13.92 5.13 12.37
N GLN A 81 13.67 6.11 11.50
CA GLN A 81 14.54 7.26 11.33
C GLN A 81 13.82 8.53 11.80
N TYR A 82 14.48 9.30 12.67
CA TYR A 82 13.97 10.57 13.18
C TYR A 82 15.02 11.66 13.00
N THR A 83 14.66 12.72 12.29
CA THR A 83 15.48 13.90 12.04
C THR A 83 14.61 15.14 12.17
N ASN A 84 15.18 16.24 12.64
CA ASN A 84 14.45 17.48 12.86
C ASN A 84 14.45 18.37 11.60
N ILE A 85 15.63 18.63 11.03
CA ILE A 85 15.80 19.61 9.93
C ILE A 85 16.41 18.99 8.68
N ASN A 86 17.38 18.08 8.85
CA ASN A 86 18.14 17.54 7.73
C ASN A 86 17.40 16.36 7.09
N TYR A 87 17.53 16.20 5.76
CA TYR A 87 17.12 14.97 5.10
C TYR A 87 17.92 13.76 5.60
N LEU A 88 17.30 12.59 5.54
CA LEU A 88 17.91 11.31 5.93
C LEU A 88 18.85 10.76 4.85
N PHE A 89 18.93 11.44 3.71
CA PHE A 89 19.73 11.11 2.55
C PHE A 89 20.37 12.37 1.95
N PRO A 90 21.42 12.23 1.12
CA PRO A 90 22.06 13.36 0.44
C PRO A 90 21.05 14.22 -0.33
N PHE A 91 21.12 15.54 -0.13
CA PHE A 91 20.19 16.48 -0.78
C PHE A 91 20.66 16.81 -2.20
N GLU A 92 20.32 15.93 -3.14
CA GLU A 92 20.64 16.09 -4.57
C GLU A 92 19.38 15.94 -5.46
N PRO A 93 18.41 16.88 -5.42
CA PRO A 93 17.21 16.77 -6.23
C PRO A 93 17.52 16.70 -7.74
N PRO A 94 16.83 15.87 -8.55
CA PRO A 94 15.69 15.00 -8.21
C PRO A 94 16.09 13.58 -7.75
N TYR A 95 17.36 13.34 -7.45
CA TYR A 95 17.92 12.01 -7.21
C TYR A 95 17.69 11.55 -5.76
N VAL A 96 17.59 10.22 -5.63
CA VAL A 96 17.49 9.51 -4.35
C VAL A 96 18.62 8.47 -4.29
N PRO A 97 19.03 8.01 -3.08
CA PRO A 97 20.02 6.95 -2.96
C PRO A 97 19.61 5.67 -3.71
N HIS A 98 20.62 4.93 -4.17
CA HIS A 98 20.41 3.59 -4.72
C HIS A 98 19.91 2.60 -3.64
N ASP A 99 20.41 2.74 -2.41
CA ASP A 99 19.96 1.95 -1.26
C ASP A 99 18.64 2.54 -0.72
N ASN A 100 17.56 2.25 -1.44
CA ASN A 100 16.20 2.69 -1.10
C ASN A 100 15.32 1.47 -0.80
N PRO A 101 15.01 1.20 0.49
CA PRO A 101 14.23 0.04 0.89
C PRO A 101 12.91 -0.12 0.15
N CYS A 102 12.62 -1.34 -0.27
CA CYS A 102 11.43 -1.68 -1.04
C CYS A 102 10.65 -2.81 -0.34
N GLY A 103 9.35 -2.62 -0.21
CA GLY A 103 8.42 -3.62 0.30
C GLY A 103 7.47 -4.10 -0.79
N VAL A 104 7.43 -5.41 -1.03
CA VAL A 104 6.48 -6.04 -1.96
C VAL A 104 5.34 -6.65 -1.15
N TYR A 105 4.11 -6.29 -1.49
CA TYR A 105 2.90 -6.77 -0.83
C TYR A 105 2.07 -7.63 -1.80
N GLN A 106 1.62 -8.80 -1.35
CA GLN A 106 0.73 -9.66 -2.12
C GLN A 106 -0.43 -10.18 -1.27
N ARG A 107 -1.63 -10.17 -1.84
CA ARG A 107 -2.82 -10.78 -1.24
C ARG A 107 -3.69 -11.43 -2.30
N THR A 108 -4.04 -12.68 -2.06
CA THR A 108 -5.12 -13.37 -2.79
C THR A 108 -6.43 -13.11 -2.06
N PHE A 109 -7.47 -12.73 -2.79
CA PHE A 109 -8.81 -12.57 -2.26
C PHE A 109 -9.83 -13.14 -3.24
N HIS A 110 -10.98 -13.54 -2.71
CA HIS A 110 -12.10 -14.00 -3.50
C HIS A 110 -12.98 -12.81 -3.91
N TYR A 111 -13.43 -12.80 -5.15
CA TYR A 111 -14.30 -11.76 -5.68
C TYR A 111 -15.57 -12.41 -6.26
N GLU A 112 -16.70 -11.99 -5.73
CA GLU A 112 -18.02 -12.33 -6.28
C GLU A 112 -18.61 -11.05 -6.88
N PRO A 113 -18.93 -11.04 -8.18
CA PRO A 113 -19.69 -9.95 -8.79
C PRO A 113 -21.01 -9.76 -8.06
N LYS A 114 -21.36 -8.51 -7.78
CA LYS A 114 -22.57 -8.12 -7.02
C LYS A 114 -23.63 -7.58 -7.96
#